data_AF-D7DR15-F1
#
_entry.id   AF-D7DR15-F1
#
_cell.length_a   1.000
_cell.length_b   1.000
_cell.length_c   1.000
_cell.angle_alpha   90.00
_cell.angle_beta   90.00
_cell.angle_gamma   90.00
#
_symmetry.space_group_name_H-M   'P 1'
#
loop_
_entity.id
_entity.type
_entity.pdbx_description
1 polymer ?
#
loop_
_entity_poly.entity_id
_entity_poly.type
_entity_poly.pdbx_seq_one_letter_code
_entity_poly.pdbx_strand_id
1 'polypeptide(L)'
;MYFNKLSTIERVYNIGLEHDSIEYLFNYINKFIQESESDLIKLYDLKILTKLSVSQIMSSRVVTVNENDSVDFLNSVIRKHKHLGYPVVNSNKELVGIVTFNDLENKGILGKNKIKDIMTKAKDLIIIKCDESALAAQKLMIKHKVGRLIVLDDENNILGIVSKTDILKTNEIYSKKTTKIKDCKHITNLYFYDTDGKKLERLKDNIIILMSARGYIISEKEDYVEVKSRDWDAFAKLVKSNTGELSHISIDTKLLDIMSIKVIKEMMKAIEKEKFEEIVITDHVTMVNEKSAIQRVITDFALFEDSKRTFGTITVRIDL
;
A
#
# COMPACT_ATOMS: atom_id res chain seq x y z
N MET A 1 -30.38 6.09 -9.96
CA MET A 1 -29.47 5.40 -9.03
C MET A 1 -28.19 5.10 -9.80
N TYR A 2 -27.24 6.04 -9.81
CA TYR A 2 -25.99 5.88 -10.56
C TYR A 2 -25.07 4.95 -9.78
N PHE A 3 -24.88 3.73 -10.29
CA PHE A 3 -23.77 2.88 -9.88
C PHE A 3 -22.48 3.57 -10.33
N ASN A 4 -21.83 4.31 -9.43
CA ASN A 4 -20.42 4.60 -9.60
C ASN A 4 -19.70 3.25 -9.64
N LYS A 5 -19.15 2.88 -10.80
CA LYS A 5 -18.18 1.78 -10.89
C LYS A 5 -17.08 2.07 -9.86
N LEU A 6 -17.09 1.39 -8.72
CA LEU A 6 -15.93 1.26 -7.87
C LEU A 6 -14.81 0.78 -8.80
N SER A 7 -13.73 1.55 -8.92
CA SER A 7 -12.66 1.23 -9.84
C SER A 7 -11.88 0.05 -9.24
N THR A 8 -12.26 -1.19 -9.53
CA THR A 8 -11.57 -2.36 -8.98
C THR A 8 -10.18 -2.49 -9.59
N ILE A 9 -9.16 -2.64 -8.75
CA ILE A 9 -7.80 -3.01 -9.18
C ILE A 9 -7.59 -4.49 -8.85
N GLU A 10 -7.16 -5.27 -9.84
CA GLU A 10 -6.87 -6.70 -9.68
C GLU A 10 -5.44 -7.01 -10.13
N ARG A 11 -4.72 -7.82 -9.36
CA ARG A 11 -3.39 -8.31 -9.68
C ARG A 11 -3.28 -9.79 -9.33
N VAL A 12 -2.64 -10.55 -10.21
CA VAL A 12 -2.41 -11.99 -10.05
C VAL A 12 -0.92 -12.25 -10.03
N TYR A 13 -0.47 -13.02 -9.05
CA TYR A 13 0.92 -13.38 -8.82
C TYR A 13 1.06 -14.90 -8.84
N ASN A 14 1.89 -15.44 -9.73
CA ASN A 14 2.25 -16.86 -9.72
C ASN A 14 3.42 -17.07 -8.76
N ILE A 15 3.31 -18.04 -7.86
CA ILE A 15 4.25 -18.24 -6.77
C ILE A 15 4.70 -19.70 -6.75
N GLY A 16 6.01 -19.89 -6.71
CA GLY A 16 6.65 -21.16 -6.35
C GLY A 16 7.44 -20.95 -5.08
N LEU A 17 7.16 -21.75 -4.05
CA LEU A 17 7.87 -21.73 -2.77
C LEU A 17 8.79 -22.96 -2.68
N GLU A 18 10.01 -22.75 -2.16
CA GLU A 18 11.01 -23.82 -1.94
C GLU A 18 10.86 -24.50 -0.57
N HIS A 19 9.79 -24.19 0.15
CA HIS A 19 9.41 -24.79 1.42
C HIS A 19 7.93 -25.17 1.38
N ASP A 20 7.63 -26.34 1.94
CA ASP A 20 6.39 -27.10 1.72
C ASP A 20 5.67 -27.42 3.04
N SER A 21 5.81 -26.57 4.06
CA SER A 21 5.00 -26.70 5.26
C SER A 21 3.84 -25.71 5.24
N ILE A 22 2.72 -26.14 5.83
CA ILE A 22 1.55 -25.30 6.01
C ILE A 22 1.91 -24.08 6.87
N GLU A 23 2.75 -24.27 7.90
CA GLU A 23 3.24 -23.15 8.71
C GLU A 23 4.05 -22.13 7.89
N TYR A 24 4.94 -22.58 7.01
CA TYR A 24 5.68 -21.68 6.13
C TYR A 24 4.75 -20.95 5.16
N LEU A 25 3.78 -21.66 4.58
CA LEU A 25 2.81 -21.08 3.65
C LEU A 25 2.00 -19.95 4.30
N PHE A 26 1.43 -20.16 5.49
CA PHE A 26 0.69 -19.10 6.18
C PHE A 26 1.56 -17.93 6.61
N ASN A 27 2.81 -18.19 7.00
CA ASN A 27 3.77 -17.11 7.27
C ASN A 27 4.08 -16.29 6.00
N TYR A 28 4.21 -16.96 4.85
CA TYR A 28 4.38 -16.31 3.56
C TYR A 28 3.16 -15.44 3.20
N ILE A 29 1.95 -15.98 3.33
CA ILE A 29 0.69 -15.26 3.09
C ILE A 29 0.60 -14.02 3.99
N ASN A 30 0.85 -14.17 5.29
CA ASN A 30 0.83 -13.05 6.25
C ASN A 30 1.83 -11.97 5.87
N LYS A 31 3.07 -12.35 5.54
CA LYS A 31 4.10 -11.39 5.08
C LYS A 31 3.67 -10.69 3.79
N PHE A 32 3.16 -11.44 2.82
CA PHE A 32 2.67 -10.89 1.55
C PHE A 32 1.52 -9.89 1.78
N ILE A 33 0.60 -10.18 2.68
CA ILE A 33 -0.52 -9.28 3.04
C ILE A 33 0.01 -7.99 3.67
N GLN A 34 0.93 -8.09 4.64
CA GLN A 34 1.54 -6.92 5.30
C GLN A 34 2.32 -6.04 4.31
N GLU A 35 3.09 -6.64 3.41
CA GLU A 35 3.82 -5.91 2.37
C GLU A 35 2.84 -5.27 1.37
N SER A 36 1.79 -5.99 0.98
CA SER A 36 0.75 -5.48 0.09
C SER A 36 0.02 -4.29 0.69
N GLU A 37 -0.33 -4.32 1.99
CA GLU A 37 -0.97 -3.20 2.68
C GLU A 37 -0.13 -1.91 2.55
N SER A 38 1.18 -2.01 2.76
CA SER A 38 2.11 -0.87 2.62
C SER A 38 2.07 -0.28 1.20
N ASP A 39 2.08 -1.13 0.18
CA ASP A 39 2.04 -0.69 -1.21
C ASP A 39 0.69 -0.10 -1.60
N LEU A 40 -0.41 -0.60 -1.04
CA LEU A 40 -1.74 -0.02 -1.25
C LEU A 40 -1.85 1.37 -0.64
N ILE A 41 -1.34 1.57 0.56
CA ILE A 41 -1.29 2.88 1.19
C ILE A 41 -0.58 3.88 0.26
N LYS A 42 0.57 3.51 -0.30
CA LYS A 42 1.28 4.35 -1.29
C LYS A 42 0.42 4.65 -2.53
N LEU A 43 -0.31 3.67 -3.05
CA LEU A 43 -1.20 3.88 -4.20
C LEU A 43 -2.38 4.82 -3.87
N TYR A 44 -2.95 4.69 -2.67
CA TYR A 44 -3.97 5.62 -2.18
C TYR A 44 -3.41 7.04 -2.02
N ASP A 45 -2.20 7.19 -1.47
CA ASP A 45 -1.55 8.49 -1.32
C ASP A 45 -1.30 9.15 -2.69
N LEU A 46 -0.86 8.36 -3.68
CA LEU A 46 -0.75 8.84 -5.06
C LEU A 46 -2.11 9.27 -5.62
N LYS A 47 -3.20 8.56 -5.32
CA LYS A 47 -4.58 8.93 -5.72
C LYS A 47 -5.06 10.21 -5.01
N ILE A 48 -4.52 10.56 -3.85
CA ILE A 48 -4.79 11.86 -3.21
C ILE A 48 -4.10 12.96 -4.01
N LEU A 49 -2.83 12.77 -4.37
CA LEU A 49 -2.06 13.75 -5.14
C LEU A 49 -2.61 13.99 -6.55
N THR A 50 -3.35 13.03 -7.14
CA THR A 50 -4.03 13.25 -8.42
C THR A 50 -5.25 14.17 -8.30
N LYS A 51 -5.86 14.26 -7.11
CA LYS A 51 -7.09 15.04 -6.88
C LYS A 51 -6.82 16.47 -6.41
N LEU A 52 -5.66 16.72 -5.81
CA LEU A 52 -5.29 18.03 -5.31
C LEU A 52 -4.63 18.85 -6.41
N SER A 53 -5.07 20.08 -6.61
CA SER A 53 -4.42 21.03 -7.51
C SER A 53 -3.20 21.66 -6.84
N VAL A 54 -2.25 22.14 -7.65
CA VAL A 54 -1.08 22.86 -7.17
C VAL A 54 -1.47 24.11 -6.39
N SER A 55 -2.53 24.81 -6.83
CA SER A 55 -3.06 25.99 -6.13
C SER A 55 -3.46 25.73 -4.68
N GLN A 56 -3.88 24.50 -4.35
CA GLN A 56 -4.28 24.10 -3.00
C GLN A 56 -3.09 23.83 -2.08
N ILE A 57 -1.91 23.53 -2.64
CA ILE A 57 -0.73 23.10 -1.87
C ILE A 57 0.44 24.08 -1.97
N MET A 58 0.39 25.05 -2.87
CA MET A 58 1.46 26.02 -3.08
C MET A 58 1.54 27.04 -1.94
N SER A 59 2.73 27.58 -1.73
CA SER A 59 2.92 28.82 -0.99
C SER A 59 2.58 30.01 -1.89
N SER A 60 1.57 30.79 -1.50
CA SER A 60 1.16 32.01 -2.20
C SER A 60 1.95 33.24 -1.70
N ARG A 61 1.81 34.37 -2.42
CA ARG A 61 2.47 35.65 -2.07
C ARG A 61 4.00 35.56 -2.07
N VAL A 62 4.55 35.13 -3.20
CA VAL A 62 5.99 35.00 -3.37
C VAL A 62 6.68 36.35 -3.44
N VAL A 63 7.78 36.48 -2.69
CA VAL A 63 8.66 37.64 -2.80
C VAL A 63 9.48 37.49 -4.08
N THR A 64 9.45 38.52 -4.93
CA THR A 64 10.23 38.59 -6.17
C THR A 64 11.35 39.63 -6.05
N VAL A 65 12.35 39.50 -6.92
CA VAL A 65 13.45 40.47 -7.06
C VAL A 65 13.53 40.94 -8.51
N ASN A 66 14.05 42.14 -8.76
CA ASN A 66 14.19 42.66 -10.12
C ASN A 66 15.52 42.19 -10.74
N GLU A 67 15.51 41.89 -12.04
CA GLU A 67 16.72 41.44 -12.75
C GLU A 67 17.89 42.43 -12.70
N ASN A 68 17.58 43.72 -12.50
CA ASN A 68 18.56 44.79 -12.43
C ASN A 68 19.02 45.12 -11.01
N ASP A 69 18.41 44.50 -9.98
CA ASP A 69 18.86 44.65 -8.60
C ASP A 69 20.29 44.13 -8.43
N SER A 70 20.98 44.65 -7.41
CA SER A 70 22.34 44.19 -7.11
C SER A 70 22.35 42.83 -6.42
N VAL A 71 23.47 42.12 -6.57
CA VAL A 71 23.72 40.88 -5.83
C VAL A 71 23.71 41.12 -4.31
N ASP A 72 24.18 42.27 -3.84
CA ASP A 72 24.12 42.66 -2.42
C ASP A 72 22.69 42.85 -1.92
N PHE A 73 21.81 43.41 -2.76
CA PHE A 73 20.40 43.51 -2.42
C PHE A 73 19.79 42.12 -2.25
N LEU A 74 20.08 41.17 -3.16
CA LEU A 74 19.64 39.78 -3.01
C LEU A 74 20.12 39.15 -1.69
N ASN A 75 21.37 39.40 -1.28
CA ASN A 75 21.88 38.97 0.03
C ASN A 75 21.06 39.52 1.20
N SER A 76 20.65 40.79 1.12
CA SER A 76 19.79 41.41 2.14
C SER A 76 18.39 40.78 2.17
N VAL A 77 17.82 40.47 1.00
CA VAL A 77 16.51 39.82 0.86
C VAL A 77 16.53 38.41 1.44
N ILE A 78 17.59 37.62 1.15
CA ILE A 78 17.80 36.29 1.73
C ILE A 78 17.87 36.36 3.25
N ARG A 79 18.66 37.29 3.81
CA ARG A 79 18.77 37.44 5.28
C ARG A 79 17.45 37.83 5.93
N LYS A 80 16.67 38.71 5.29
CA LYS A 80 15.39 39.20 5.79
C LYS A 80 14.30 38.15 5.74
N HIS A 81 14.12 37.49 4.59
CA HIS A 81 13.01 36.60 4.33
C HIS A 81 13.35 35.12 4.54
N LYS A 82 14.64 34.78 4.66
CA LYS A 82 15.15 33.42 4.92
C LYS A 82 14.73 32.38 3.88
N HIS A 83 14.35 32.81 2.68
CA HIS A 83 14.12 31.91 1.56
C HIS A 83 15.42 31.70 0.79
N LEU A 84 15.63 30.49 0.26
CA LEU A 84 16.85 30.11 -0.44
C LEU A 84 16.75 30.34 -1.96
N GLY A 85 15.66 30.93 -2.45
CA GLY A 85 15.51 31.30 -3.85
C GLY A 85 14.28 32.16 -4.13
N TYR A 86 14.37 32.97 -5.17
CA TYR A 86 13.44 34.06 -5.49
C TYR A 86 13.19 34.10 -7.00
N PRO A 87 11.92 34.18 -7.44
CA PRO A 87 11.60 34.49 -8.82
C PRO A 87 12.13 35.89 -9.18
N VAL A 88 12.71 36.01 -10.37
CA VAL A 88 13.27 37.25 -10.89
C VAL A 88 12.32 37.81 -11.95
N VAL A 89 11.95 39.07 -11.79
CA VAL A 89 11.07 39.79 -12.73
C VAL A 89 11.80 40.94 -13.42
N ASN A 90 11.36 41.32 -14.60
CA ASN A 90 11.81 42.55 -15.24
C ASN A 90 11.03 43.79 -14.74
N SER A 91 11.29 44.95 -15.33
CA SER A 91 10.60 46.20 -15.00
C SER A 91 9.08 46.16 -15.26
N ASN A 92 8.62 45.30 -16.17
CA ASN A 92 7.20 45.09 -16.49
C ASN A 92 6.53 44.06 -15.58
N LYS A 93 7.24 43.55 -14.56
CA LYS A 93 6.83 42.45 -13.66
C LYS A 93 6.70 41.08 -14.34
N GLU A 94 7.24 40.92 -15.53
CA GLU A 94 7.24 39.63 -16.23
C GLU A 94 8.34 38.72 -15.64
N LEU A 95 8.05 37.42 -15.48
CA LEU A 95 9.00 36.44 -14.97
C LEU A 95 10.13 36.21 -15.98
N VAL A 96 11.37 36.55 -15.61
CA VAL A 96 12.56 36.42 -16.48
C VAL A 96 13.59 35.40 -15.97
N GLY A 97 13.43 34.89 -14.76
CA GLY A 97 14.33 33.89 -14.21
C GLY A 97 14.04 33.50 -12.77
N ILE A 98 14.94 32.71 -12.19
CA ILE A 98 14.98 32.40 -10.76
C ILE A 98 16.42 32.54 -10.27
N VAL A 99 16.60 33.06 -9.07
CA VAL A 99 17.91 33.14 -8.43
C VAL A 99 17.86 32.46 -7.07
N THR A 100 18.87 31.66 -6.76
CA THR A 100 18.98 30.87 -5.53
C THR A 100 20.23 31.20 -4.74
N PHE A 101 20.27 30.77 -3.48
CA PHE A 101 21.46 30.90 -2.64
C PHE A 101 22.69 30.21 -3.26
N ASN A 102 22.52 29.07 -3.92
CA ASN A 102 23.60 28.39 -4.62
C ASN A 102 24.14 29.18 -5.83
N ASP A 103 23.30 30.02 -6.46
CA ASP A 103 23.75 30.89 -7.56
C ASP A 103 24.69 32.01 -7.07
N LEU A 104 24.55 32.40 -5.79
CA LEU A 104 25.45 33.33 -5.12
C LEU A 104 26.80 32.68 -4.79
N GLU A 105 26.80 31.44 -4.31
CA GLU A 105 28.03 30.75 -3.89
C GLU A 105 28.87 30.27 -5.08
N ASN A 106 28.24 29.77 -6.15
CA ASN A 106 28.95 29.09 -7.25
C ASN A 106 29.54 30.02 -8.32
N LYS A 107 29.16 31.30 -8.34
CA LYS A 107 29.66 32.25 -9.34
C LYS A 107 30.55 33.27 -8.63
N GLY A 108 31.86 32.98 -8.58
CA GLY A 108 32.88 33.87 -8.05
C GLY A 108 32.61 35.33 -8.44
N ILE A 109 32.55 36.20 -7.43
CA ILE A 109 32.07 37.59 -7.46
C ILE A 109 33.10 38.50 -8.18
N LEU A 110 33.59 38.11 -9.35
CA LEU A 110 34.39 38.96 -10.22
C LEU A 110 33.55 39.35 -11.44
N GLY A 111 33.04 40.59 -11.42
CA GLY A 111 32.38 41.24 -12.56
C GLY A 111 30.88 41.02 -12.70
N LYS A 112 30.24 40.25 -11.81
CA LYS A 112 28.77 40.03 -11.79
C LYS A 112 28.14 40.82 -10.67
N ASN A 113 27.55 41.96 -11.01
CA ASN A 113 27.00 42.89 -10.02
C ASN A 113 25.47 42.85 -9.94
N LYS A 114 24.79 42.27 -10.94
CA LYS A 114 23.33 42.24 -11.02
C LYS A 114 22.76 40.84 -10.96
N ILE A 115 21.52 40.72 -10.48
CA ILE A 115 20.81 39.44 -10.37
C ILE A 115 20.72 38.72 -11.73
N LYS A 116 20.48 39.45 -12.82
CA LYS A 116 20.43 38.86 -14.17
C LYS A 116 21.68 38.10 -14.61
N ASP A 117 22.84 38.41 -14.01
CA ASP A 117 24.14 37.81 -14.34
C ASP A 117 24.33 36.43 -13.67
N ILE A 118 23.60 36.21 -12.57
CA ILE A 118 23.69 35.00 -11.75
C ILE A 118 22.46 34.11 -11.86
N MET A 119 21.28 34.66 -12.18
CA MET A 119 20.02 33.92 -12.27
C MET A 119 20.04 32.80 -13.32
N THR A 120 19.23 31.78 -13.07
CA THR A 120 18.77 30.84 -14.11
C THR A 120 17.71 31.54 -14.96
N LYS A 121 17.84 31.50 -16.29
CA LYS A 121 16.99 32.25 -17.21
C LYS A 121 15.61 31.59 -17.38
N ALA A 122 14.61 32.39 -17.76
CA ALA A 122 13.23 31.95 -18.01
C ALA A 122 13.12 30.68 -18.87
N LYS A 123 13.91 30.59 -19.94
CA LYS A 123 13.93 29.45 -20.87
C LYS A 123 14.32 28.10 -20.22
N ASP A 124 15.03 28.16 -19.09
CA ASP A 124 15.53 26.99 -18.36
C ASP A 124 14.69 26.73 -17.09
N LEU A 125 13.62 27.53 -16.87
CA LEU A 125 12.73 27.35 -15.73
C LEU A 125 11.81 26.16 -15.94
N ILE A 126 11.60 25.42 -14.86
CA ILE A 126 10.54 24.42 -14.79
C ILE A 126 9.36 25.06 -14.06
N ILE A 127 8.30 25.33 -14.81
CA ILE A 127 7.05 25.96 -14.36
C ILE A 127 5.92 24.93 -14.33
N ILE A 128 4.87 25.24 -13.58
CA ILE A 128 3.63 24.45 -13.55
C ILE A 128 2.42 25.38 -13.45
N LYS A 129 1.30 25.02 -14.07
CA LYS A 129 0.06 25.77 -13.91
C LYS A 129 -0.61 25.50 -12.57
N CYS A 130 -1.40 26.45 -12.08
CA CYS A 130 -2.03 26.36 -10.76
C CYS A 130 -3.13 25.31 -10.66
N ASP A 131 -3.77 24.96 -11.78
CA ASP A 131 -4.85 23.97 -11.88
C ASP A 131 -4.34 22.53 -12.08
N GLU A 132 -3.07 22.35 -12.46
CA GLU A 132 -2.45 21.04 -12.55
C GLU A 132 -2.39 20.31 -11.20
N SER A 133 -2.33 18.98 -11.24
CA SER A 133 -2.33 18.15 -10.03
C SER A 133 -1.00 18.20 -9.26
N ALA A 134 -1.05 17.98 -7.95
CA ALA A 134 0.13 17.80 -7.12
C ALA A 134 1.00 16.61 -7.59
N LEU A 135 0.40 15.56 -8.16
CA LEU A 135 1.15 14.46 -8.77
C LEU A 135 1.94 14.93 -10.00
N ALA A 136 1.38 15.80 -10.83
CA ALA A 136 2.08 16.37 -11.98
C ALA A 136 3.29 17.20 -11.51
N ALA A 137 3.12 18.02 -10.47
CA ALA A 137 4.21 18.75 -9.83
C ALA A 137 5.33 17.82 -9.36
N GLN A 138 4.99 16.73 -8.67
CA GLN A 138 5.95 15.73 -8.20
C GLN A 138 6.73 15.09 -9.36
N LYS A 139 6.02 14.70 -10.43
CA LYS A 139 6.64 14.10 -11.63
C LYS A 139 7.61 15.06 -12.31
N LEU A 140 7.25 16.34 -12.46
CA LEU A 140 8.14 17.36 -13.01
C LEU A 140 9.39 17.55 -12.14
N MET A 141 9.23 17.64 -10.82
CA MET A 141 10.36 17.76 -9.89
C MET A 141 11.34 16.58 -9.98
N ILE A 142 10.84 15.35 -10.09
CA ILE A 142 11.67 14.14 -10.25
C ILE A 142 12.37 14.16 -11.61
N LYS A 143 11.61 14.36 -12.69
CA LYS A 143 12.12 14.34 -14.07
C LYS A 143 13.24 15.36 -14.27
N HIS A 144 13.08 16.57 -13.75
CA HIS A 144 14.04 17.66 -13.91
C HIS A 144 15.03 17.78 -12.74
N LYS A 145 14.97 16.87 -11.76
CA LYS A 145 15.82 16.88 -10.55
C LYS A 145 15.79 18.21 -9.78
N VAL A 146 14.66 18.93 -9.83
CA VAL A 146 14.47 20.21 -9.13
C VAL A 146 13.68 20.02 -7.82
N GLY A 147 13.89 20.90 -6.85
CA GLY A 147 13.22 20.84 -5.54
C GLY A 147 11.96 21.70 -5.41
N ARG A 148 11.74 22.63 -6.36
CA ARG A 148 10.68 23.65 -6.34
C ARG A 148 10.26 23.95 -7.77
N LEU A 149 8.99 24.29 -7.94
CA LEU A 149 8.41 24.76 -9.20
C LEU A 149 7.76 26.13 -8.96
N ILE A 150 7.91 27.02 -9.93
CA ILE A 150 7.16 28.28 -9.95
C ILE A 150 5.76 27.98 -10.49
N VAL A 151 4.75 28.50 -9.81
CA VAL A 151 3.34 28.31 -10.17
C VAL A 151 2.84 29.56 -10.88
N LEU A 152 2.31 29.37 -12.08
CA LEU A 152 1.73 30.44 -12.89
C LEU A 152 0.22 30.27 -13.05
N ASP A 153 -0.49 31.38 -13.29
CA ASP A 153 -1.85 31.35 -13.84
C ASP A 153 -1.82 31.19 -15.37
N ASP A 154 -3.01 31.21 -16.00
CA ASP A 154 -3.14 31.12 -17.45
C ASP A 154 -2.62 32.36 -18.21
N GLU A 155 -2.43 33.48 -17.52
CA GLU A 155 -1.89 34.73 -18.07
C GLU A 155 -0.36 34.85 -17.87
N ASN A 156 0.30 33.80 -17.37
CA ASN A 156 1.72 33.74 -17.00
C ASN A 156 2.12 34.64 -15.81
N ASN A 157 1.18 35.10 -15.00
CA ASN A 157 1.50 35.78 -13.75
C ASN A 157 1.93 34.78 -12.69
N ILE A 158 2.88 35.19 -11.84
CA ILE A 158 3.38 34.35 -10.75
C ILE A 158 2.36 34.32 -9.62
N LEU A 159 1.79 33.14 -9.36
CA LEU A 159 0.85 32.92 -8.25
C LEU A 159 1.54 32.44 -6.98
N GLY A 160 2.58 31.63 -7.12
CA GLY A 160 3.21 30.99 -5.98
C GLY A 160 4.40 30.11 -6.32
N ILE A 161 4.87 29.38 -5.31
CA ILE A 161 5.88 28.32 -5.43
C ILE A 161 5.34 27.07 -4.75
N VAL A 162 5.51 25.93 -5.40
CA VAL A 162 5.30 24.62 -4.79
C VAL A 162 6.65 23.90 -4.65
N SER A 163 6.92 23.37 -3.46
CA SER A 163 8.16 22.66 -3.15
C SER A 163 7.93 21.18 -2.86
N LYS A 164 9.00 20.38 -2.91
CA LYS A 164 8.98 18.99 -2.42
C LYS A 164 8.44 18.90 -0.99
N THR A 165 8.78 19.86 -0.14
CA THR A 165 8.29 19.91 1.25
C THR A 165 6.80 20.15 1.32
N ASP A 166 6.23 20.96 0.43
CA ASP A 166 4.77 21.18 0.38
C ASP A 166 4.06 19.90 -0.05
N ILE A 167 4.58 19.19 -1.06
CA ILE A 167 4.05 17.89 -1.49
C ILE A 167 4.15 16.87 -0.34
N LEU A 168 5.28 16.82 0.38
CA LEU A 168 5.46 15.91 1.52
C LEU A 168 4.53 16.25 2.69
N LYS A 169 4.35 17.53 3.02
CA LYS A 169 3.41 17.97 4.06
C LYS A 169 1.98 17.66 3.67
N THR A 170 1.61 17.86 2.42
CA THR A 170 0.30 17.46 1.88
C THR A 170 0.14 15.96 2.02
N ASN A 171 1.10 15.15 1.57
CA ASN A 171 1.07 13.72 1.81
C ASN A 171 0.89 13.43 3.30
N GLU A 172 1.69 13.99 4.20
CA GLU A 172 1.58 13.74 5.63
C GLU A 172 0.22 14.18 6.20
N ILE A 173 -0.33 15.34 5.84
CA ILE A 173 -1.61 15.86 6.33
C ILE A 173 -2.77 14.99 5.84
N TYR A 174 -2.77 14.60 4.57
CA TYR A 174 -3.84 13.80 3.97
C TYR A 174 -3.63 12.27 4.16
N SER A 175 -2.41 11.85 4.47
CA SER A 175 -1.98 10.46 4.81
C SER A 175 -1.91 10.21 6.32
N LYS A 176 -2.11 11.22 7.20
CA LYS A 176 -1.95 11.10 8.67
C LYS A 176 -2.90 10.12 9.37
N LYS A 177 -3.67 9.36 8.59
CA LYS A 177 -4.13 8.04 8.95
C LYS A 177 -3.56 7.06 7.92
N THR A 178 -2.48 6.36 8.26
CA THR A 178 -2.30 5.00 7.73
C THR A 178 -3.64 4.33 7.97
N THR A 179 -4.32 3.96 6.90
CA THR A 179 -5.63 3.34 7.01
C THR A 179 -5.43 2.01 7.70
N LYS A 180 -5.66 1.98 9.01
CA LYS A 180 -5.59 0.75 9.79
C LYS A 180 -6.67 -0.18 9.28
N ILE A 181 -6.34 -1.47 9.22
CA ILE A 181 -7.33 -2.53 9.11
C ILE A 181 -8.24 -2.40 10.36
N LYS A 182 -9.51 -2.09 10.13
CA LYS A 182 -10.55 -2.07 11.16
C LYS A 182 -11.10 -3.47 11.40
N ASP A 183 -11.26 -4.21 10.32
CA ASP A 183 -11.82 -5.56 10.34
C ASP A 183 -11.05 -6.46 9.38
N CYS A 184 -10.87 -7.71 9.79
CA CYS A 184 -10.17 -8.73 9.05
C CYS A 184 -10.90 -10.06 9.20
N LYS A 185 -11.11 -10.75 8.09
CA LYS A 185 -11.69 -12.08 8.05
C LYS A 185 -10.87 -12.99 7.16
N HIS A 186 -10.48 -14.16 7.68
CA HIS A 186 -9.93 -15.27 6.93
C HIS A 186 -10.97 -16.38 6.82
N ILE A 187 -11.15 -16.89 5.61
CA ILE A 187 -11.83 -18.16 5.36
C ILE A 187 -10.85 -19.06 4.61
N THR A 188 -10.31 -20.03 5.32
CA THR A 188 -9.32 -20.97 4.81
C THR A 188 -9.98 -22.32 4.60
N ASN A 189 -9.92 -22.87 3.39
CA ASN A 189 -10.32 -24.24 3.12
C ASN A 189 -9.09 -25.08 2.77
N LEU A 190 -8.97 -26.25 3.39
CA LEU A 190 -7.96 -27.25 3.10
C LEU A 190 -8.64 -28.50 2.55
N TYR A 191 -8.36 -28.81 1.30
CA TYR A 191 -8.83 -30.00 0.59
C TYR A 191 -7.70 -31.04 0.58
N PHE A 192 -8.04 -32.29 0.85
CA PHE A 192 -7.07 -33.38 1.01
C PHE A 192 -7.26 -34.40 -0.11
N TYR A 193 -6.17 -34.78 -0.76
CA TYR A 193 -6.15 -35.79 -1.82
C TYR A 193 -5.12 -36.86 -1.49
N ASP A 194 -5.58 -38.10 -1.39
CA ASP A 194 -4.75 -39.26 -1.04
C ASP A 194 -5.43 -40.56 -1.44
N THR A 195 -4.64 -41.59 -1.71
CA THR A 195 -5.16 -42.93 -2.03
C THR A 195 -5.56 -43.72 -0.78
N ASP A 196 -5.00 -43.42 0.40
CA ASP A 196 -5.39 -43.99 1.69
C ASP A 196 -6.56 -43.21 2.32
N GLY A 197 -7.78 -43.66 2.01
CA GLY A 197 -9.01 -43.10 2.57
C GLY A 197 -9.10 -43.12 4.11
N LYS A 198 -8.24 -43.86 4.82
CA LYS A 198 -8.22 -43.87 6.29
C LYS A 198 -7.51 -42.67 6.90
N LYS A 199 -6.57 -42.02 6.20
CA LYS A 199 -5.85 -40.85 6.71
C LYS A 199 -6.80 -39.73 7.13
N LEU A 200 -7.80 -39.49 6.29
CA LEU A 200 -8.73 -38.37 6.48
C LEU A 200 -9.67 -38.60 7.67
N GLU A 201 -10.11 -39.84 7.88
CA GLU A 201 -10.91 -40.20 9.06
C GLU A 201 -10.09 -40.12 10.35
N ARG A 202 -8.84 -40.59 10.35
CA ARG A 202 -7.92 -40.40 11.50
C ARG A 202 -7.69 -38.93 11.80
N LEU A 203 -7.50 -38.11 10.76
CA LEU A 203 -7.33 -36.66 10.91
C LEU A 203 -8.55 -36.04 11.59
N LYS A 204 -9.75 -36.39 11.13
CA LYS A 204 -11.02 -35.92 11.71
C LYS A 204 -11.06 -36.20 13.22
N ASP A 205 -10.82 -37.44 13.61
CA ASP A 205 -10.88 -37.86 15.02
C ASP A 205 -9.81 -37.15 15.85
N ASN A 206 -8.59 -37.04 15.33
CA ASN A 206 -7.48 -36.32 15.97
C ASN A 206 -7.84 -34.85 16.21
N ILE A 207 -8.46 -34.18 15.24
CA ILE A 207 -8.89 -32.79 15.38
C ILE A 207 -10.03 -32.69 16.40
N ILE A 208 -11.04 -33.57 16.36
CA ILE A 208 -12.13 -33.55 17.34
C ILE A 208 -11.59 -33.67 18.77
N ILE A 209 -10.68 -34.61 19.00
CA ILE A 209 -10.02 -34.80 20.30
C ILE A 209 -9.23 -33.56 20.70
N LEU A 210 -8.41 -33.03 19.79
CA LEU A 210 -7.59 -31.84 20.00
C LEU A 210 -8.44 -30.63 20.42
N MET A 211 -9.53 -30.39 19.68
CA MET A 211 -10.41 -29.24 19.90
C MET A 211 -11.20 -29.40 21.21
N SER A 212 -11.73 -30.59 21.47
CA SER A 212 -12.46 -30.91 22.71
C SER A 212 -11.56 -30.72 23.94
N ALA A 213 -10.30 -31.17 23.87
CA ALA A 213 -9.32 -31.02 24.95
C ALA A 213 -8.99 -29.54 25.26
N ARG A 214 -9.27 -28.61 24.33
CA ARG A 214 -9.13 -27.16 24.55
C ARG A 214 -10.41 -26.46 24.95
N GLY A 215 -11.49 -27.22 25.14
CA GLY A 215 -12.80 -26.71 25.51
C GLY A 215 -13.48 -25.95 24.38
N TYR A 216 -13.20 -26.31 23.13
CA TYR A 216 -14.08 -25.97 22.01
C TYR A 216 -15.28 -26.92 22.01
N ILE A 217 -16.42 -26.41 21.56
CA ILE A 217 -17.67 -27.16 21.52
C ILE A 217 -17.75 -27.86 20.17
N ILE A 218 -17.98 -29.17 20.18
CA ILE A 218 -18.14 -29.98 18.97
C ILE A 218 -19.62 -30.27 18.76
N SER A 219 -20.14 -29.99 17.57
CA SER A 219 -21.50 -30.34 17.17
C SER A 219 -21.46 -31.08 15.85
N GLU A 220 -21.89 -32.34 15.86
CA GLU A 220 -22.03 -33.12 14.64
C GLU A 220 -23.36 -32.81 13.95
N LYS A 221 -23.28 -32.58 12.63
CA LYS A 221 -24.40 -32.39 11.70
C LYS A 221 -24.30 -33.45 10.61
N GLU A 222 -25.34 -33.52 9.77
CA GLU A 222 -25.42 -34.45 8.65
C GLU A 222 -24.22 -34.28 7.71
N ASP A 223 -24.00 -33.04 7.23
CA ASP A 223 -22.97 -32.76 6.21
C ASP A 223 -21.63 -32.28 6.79
N TYR A 224 -21.51 -32.04 8.09
CA TYR A 224 -20.26 -31.53 8.68
C TYR A 224 -20.19 -31.73 10.19
N VAL A 225 -18.97 -31.70 10.74
CA VAL A 225 -18.72 -31.51 12.17
C VAL A 225 -18.32 -30.05 12.41
N GLU A 226 -19.08 -29.35 13.24
CA GLU A 226 -18.86 -27.95 13.58
C GLU A 226 -18.06 -27.82 14.86
N VAL A 227 -17.01 -27.01 14.82
CA VAL A 227 -16.22 -26.62 15.98
C VAL A 227 -16.50 -25.16 16.31
N LYS A 228 -16.96 -24.92 17.55
CA LYS A 228 -17.31 -23.58 18.04
C LYS A 228 -16.43 -23.15 19.20
N SER A 229 -16.20 -21.85 19.29
CA SER A 229 -15.63 -21.23 20.48
C SER A 229 -16.59 -21.40 21.67
N ARG A 230 -16.12 -21.03 22.87
CA ARG A 230 -16.95 -20.99 24.08
C ARG A 230 -18.10 -19.98 24.00
N ASP A 231 -17.92 -18.96 23.16
CA ASP A 231 -18.92 -17.92 22.90
C ASP A 231 -19.88 -18.32 21.76
N TRP A 232 -19.88 -19.59 21.35
CA TRP A 232 -20.72 -20.17 20.29
C TRP A 232 -20.45 -19.67 18.87
N ASP A 233 -19.38 -18.91 18.67
CA ASP A 233 -18.92 -18.53 17.33
C ASP A 233 -18.37 -19.75 16.59
N ALA A 234 -18.78 -19.91 15.33
CA ALA A 234 -18.20 -20.93 14.45
C ALA A 234 -16.72 -20.63 14.22
N PHE A 235 -15.87 -21.64 14.42
CA PHE A 235 -14.42 -21.52 14.30
C PHE A 235 -13.88 -22.40 13.16
N ALA A 236 -14.33 -23.65 13.09
CA ALA A 236 -13.97 -24.55 12.01
C ALA A 236 -15.13 -25.50 11.67
N LYS A 237 -15.13 -26.00 10.44
CA LYS A 237 -16.03 -27.04 9.95
C LYS A 237 -15.23 -28.14 9.28
N LEU A 238 -15.43 -29.37 9.72
CA LEU A 238 -14.93 -30.57 9.05
C LEU A 238 -16.06 -31.06 8.14
N VAL A 239 -15.99 -30.73 6.85
CA VAL A 239 -17.10 -30.88 5.91
C VAL A 239 -17.07 -32.26 5.26
N LYS A 240 -18.17 -32.99 5.33
CA LYS A 240 -18.33 -34.31 4.74
C LYS A 240 -18.73 -34.21 3.26
N SER A 241 -18.34 -35.19 2.47
CA SER A 241 -18.81 -35.42 1.12
C SER A 241 -20.22 -36.04 1.16
N ASN A 242 -20.83 -36.20 -0.01
CA ASN A 242 -22.12 -36.90 -0.14
C ASN A 242 -22.06 -38.38 0.28
N THR A 243 -20.87 -38.98 0.39
CA THR A 243 -20.68 -40.35 0.88
C THR A 243 -20.55 -40.40 2.41
N GLY A 244 -20.55 -39.26 3.09
CA GLY A 244 -20.43 -39.14 4.54
C GLY A 244 -18.98 -39.06 5.05
N GLU A 245 -17.99 -39.23 4.17
CA GLU A 245 -16.57 -39.13 4.49
C GLU A 245 -16.13 -37.68 4.55
N LEU A 246 -15.16 -37.33 5.41
CA LEU A 246 -14.59 -35.98 5.44
C LEU A 246 -14.02 -35.63 4.04
N SER A 247 -14.20 -34.39 3.60
CA SER A 247 -13.74 -33.89 2.29
C SER A 247 -12.74 -32.74 2.43
N HIS A 248 -13.07 -31.76 3.27
CA HIS A 248 -12.24 -30.60 3.51
C HIS A 248 -12.46 -30.03 4.91
N ILE A 249 -11.49 -29.25 5.36
CA ILE A 249 -11.58 -28.49 6.60
C ILE A 249 -11.68 -27.02 6.23
N SER A 250 -12.72 -26.35 6.73
CA SER A 250 -12.89 -24.91 6.62
C SER A 250 -12.61 -24.27 7.98
N ILE A 251 -11.81 -23.21 8.01
CA ILE A 251 -11.46 -22.44 9.20
C ILE A 251 -11.88 -21.00 8.97
N ASP A 252 -12.66 -20.45 9.90
CA ASP A 252 -13.09 -19.05 9.88
C ASP A 252 -12.46 -18.32 11.07
N THR A 253 -11.63 -17.31 10.78
CA THR A 253 -10.99 -16.51 11.82
C THR A 253 -11.09 -15.03 11.53
N LYS A 254 -11.02 -14.22 12.58
CA LYS A 254 -11.05 -12.75 12.51
C LYS A 254 -9.70 -12.12 12.85
N LEU A 255 -8.61 -12.77 12.47
CA LEU A 255 -7.24 -12.30 12.71
C LEU A 255 -6.46 -12.21 11.41
N LEU A 256 -5.56 -11.23 11.35
CA LEU A 256 -4.64 -11.04 10.22
C LEU A 256 -3.61 -12.17 10.12
N ASP A 257 -3.13 -12.65 11.27
CA ASP A 257 -2.23 -13.79 11.37
C ASP A 257 -2.96 -14.94 12.07
N ILE A 258 -3.45 -15.90 11.28
CA ILE A 258 -4.16 -17.07 11.82
C ILE A 258 -3.22 -17.96 12.64
N MET A 259 -1.93 -17.97 12.32
CA MET A 259 -0.94 -18.77 13.05
C MET A 259 -0.71 -18.22 14.45
N SER A 260 -1.07 -16.97 14.75
CA SER A 260 -1.03 -16.45 16.13
C SER A 260 -1.91 -17.24 17.11
N ILE A 261 -2.96 -17.93 16.60
CA ILE A 261 -3.85 -18.76 17.42
C ILE A 261 -3.18 -20.11 17.70
N LYS A 262 -2.86 -20.38 18.97
CA LYS A 262 -2.18 -21.62 19.39
C LYS A 262 -2.88 -22.89 18.88
N VAL A 263 -4.21 -22.96 18.95
CA VAL A 263 -4.94 -24.15 18.50
C VAL A 263 -4.83 -24.36 16.99
N ILE A 264 -4.73 -23.29 16.20
CA ILE A 264 -4.52 -23.39 14.74
C ILE A 264 -3.15 -23.98 14.46
N LYS A 265 -2.09 -23.49 15.13
CA LYS A 265 -0.74 -24.08 14.97
C LYS A 265 -0.73 -25.57 15.23
N GLU A 266 -1.42 -26.01 16.27
CA GLU A 266 -1.50 -27.42 16.61
C GLU A 266 -2.34 -28.24 15.63
N MET A 267 -3.42 -27.65 15.10
CA MET A 267 -4.21 -28.26 14.05
C MET A 267 -3.40 -28.43 12.75
N MET A 268 -2.63 -27.42 12.34
CA MET A 268 -1.74 -27.52 11.18
C MET A 268 -0.68 -28.60 11.35
N LYS A 269 -0.10 -28.73 12.55
CA LYS A 269 0.82 -29.83 12.87
C LYS A 269 0.16 -31.21 12.80
N ALA A 270 -1.11 -31.32 13.21
CA ALA A 270 -1.86 -32.57 13.11
C ALA A 270 -2.11 -32.94 11.64
N ILE A 271 -2.43 -31.95 10.80
CA ILE A 271 -2.61 -32.14 9.36
C ILE A 271 -1.30 -32.59 8.70
N GLU A 272 -0.19 -31.88 8.93
CA GLU A 272 1.12 -32.21 8.36
C GLU A 272 1.61 -33.60 8.76
N LYS A 273 1.26 -34.06 9.97
CA LYS A 273 1.64 -35.38 10.47
C LYS A 273 1.03 -36.53 9.68
N GLU A 274 -0.17 -36.37 9.13
CA GLU A 274 -0.85 -37.42 8.36
C GLU A 274 -0.23 -37.63 6.97
N LYS A 275 0.56 -36.65 6.47
CA LYS A 275 1.33 -36.78 5.22
C LYS A 275 0.43 -37.16 4.03
N PHE A 276 -0.47 -36.25 3.66
CA PHE A 276 -1.31 -36.42 2.47
C PHE A 276 -0.48 -36.23 1.20
N GLU A 277 -0.77 -37.01 0.16
CA GLU A 277 -0.10 -36.89 -1.16
C GLU A 277 -0.19 -35.45 -1.70
N GLU A 278 -1.39 -34.86 -1.64
CA GLU A 278 -1.63 -33.46 -2.01
C GLU A 278 -2.62 -32.78 -1.05
N ILE A 279 -2.32 -31.52 -0.73
CA ILE A 279 -3.23 -30.62 -0.01
C ILE A 279 -3.43 -29.37 -0.86
N VAL A 280 -4.68 -29.09 -1.24
CA VAL A 280 -5.05 -27.85 -1.92
C VAL A 280 -5.61 -26.88 -0.88
N ILE A 281 -5.04 -25.68 -0.81
CA ILE A 281 -5.38 -24.66 0.17
C ILE A 281 -5.93 -23.45 -0.57
N THR A 282 -7.16 -23.08 -0.25
CA THR A 282 -7.78 -21.83 -0.70
C THR A 282 -7.97 -20.90 0.49
N ASP A 283 -7.32 -19.73 0.51
CA ASP A 283 -7.48 -18.76 1.60
C ASP A 283 -8.07 -17.45 1.07
N HIS A 284 -9.21 -17.06 1.63
CA HIS A 284 -9.89 -15.80 1.32
C HIS A 284 -9.76 -14.83 2.48
N VAL A 285 -8.91 -13.84 2.31
CA VAL A 285 -8.67 -12.78 3.29
C VAL A 285 -9.39 -11.52 2.87
N THR A 286 -10.32 -11.07 3.70
CA THR A 286 -11.00 -9.78 3.52
C THR A 286 -10.53 -8.81 4.58
N MET A 287 -9.98 -7.68 4.15
CA MET A 287 -9.56 -6.59 5.01
C MET A 287 -10.40 -5.35 4.71
N VAL A 288 -10.96 -4.77 5.75
CA VAL A 288 -11.71 -3.51 5.67
C VAL A 288 -10.95 -2.46 6.45
N ASN A 289 -10.60 -1.36 5.78
CA ASN A 289 -9.83 -0.30 6.40
C ASN A 289 -10.71 0.85 6.93
N GLU A 290 -10.09 1.83 7.60
CA GLU A 290 -10.85 2.93 8.21
C GLU A 290 -11.73 3.73 7.26
N LYS A 291 -11.36 3.79 5.98
CA LYS A 291 -12.04 4.52 4.91
C LYS A 291 -13.09 3.67 4.19
N SER A 292 -13.45 2.50 4.74
CA SER A 292 -14.37 1.52 4.14
C SER A 292 -13.90 0.96 2.79
N ALA A 293 -12.62 1.09 2.46
CA ALA A 293 -12.07 0.39 1.32
C ALA A 293 -11.85 -1.08 1.67
N ILE A 294 -12.16 -1.95 0.71
CA ILE A 294 -12.11 -3.40 0.86
C ILE A 294 -10.96 -3.92 0.02
N GLN A 295 -10.04 -4.63 0.67
CA GLN A 295 -9.03 -5.44 0.01
C GLN A 295 -9.38 -6.91 0.21
N ARG A 296 -9.39 -7.66 -0.88
CA ARG A 296 -9.52 -9.12 -0.88
C ARG A 296 -8.23 -9.74 -1.40
N VAL A 297 -7.66 -10.64 -0.62
CA VAL A 297 -6.53 -11.48 -1.03
C VAL A 297 -7.07 -12.90 -1.11
N ILE A 298 -7.02 -13.46 -2.30
CA ILE A 298 -7.42 -14.84 -2.57
C ILE A 298 -6.14 -15.60 -2.88
N THR A 299 -5.93 -16.70 -2.20
CA THR A 299 -4.77 -17.55 -2.45
C THR A 299 -5.22 -18.95 -2.78
N ASP A 300 -4.60 -19.54 -3.79
CA ASP A 300 -4.85 -20.90 -4.25
C ASP A 300 -3.51 -21.60 -4.37
N PHE A 301 -3.24 -22.54 -3.47
CA PHE A 301 -1.96 -23.25 -3.39
C PHE A 301 -2.17 -24.76 -3.40
N ALA A 302 -1.22 -25.48 -3.99
CA ALA A 302 -1.12 -26.94 -3.90
C ALA A 302 0.22 -27.31 -3.26
N LEU A 303 0.12 -28.11 -2.20
CA LEU A 303 1.23 -28.66 -1.45
C LEU A 303 1.35 -30.16 -1.73
N PHE A 304 2.53 -30.64 -2.10
CA PHE A 304 2.77 -32.05 -2.42
C PHE A 304 3.85 -32.63 -1.51
N GLU A 305 3.58 -33.79 -0.88
CA GLU A 305 4.48 -34.41 0.11
C GLU A 305 5.91 -34.63 -0.44
N ASP A 306 6.04 -35.14 -1.66
CA ASP A 306 7.34 -35.55 -2.21
C ASP A 306 8.15 -34.39 -2.81
N SER A 307 7.52 -33.26 -3.09
CA SER A 307 8.12 -32.26 -3.99
C SER A 307 8.96 -31.20 -3.27
N LYS A 308 8.81 -31.05 -1.95
CA LYS A 308 9.32 -29.90 -1.18
C LYS A 308 9.01 -28.53 -1.80
N ARG A 309 8.00 -28.47 -2.65
CA ARG A 309 7.62 -27.29 -3.41
C ARG A 309 6.13 -27.08 -3.30
N THR A 310 5.76 -25.82 -3.14
CA THR A 310 4.36 -25.39 -3.20
C THR A 310 4.22 -24.46 -4.37
N PHE A 311 3.21 -24.70 -5.20
CA PHE A 311 2.87 -23.83 -6.32
C PHE A 311 1.49 -23.25 -6.10
N GLY A 312 1.29 -22.02 -6.57
CA GLY A 312 -0.02 -21.40 -6.46
C GLY A 312 -0.08 -20.02 -7.04
N THR A 313 -1.23 -19.39 -6.81
CA THR A 313 -1.46 -18.02 -7.17
C THR A 313 -1.92 -17.21 -5.98
N ILE A 314 -1.54 -15.93 -5.96
CA ILE A 314 -2.15 -14.94 -5.09
C ILE A 314 -2.84 -13.90 -5.98
N THR A 315 -4.13 -13.72 -5.76
CA THR A 315 -4.93 -12.69 -6.41
C THR A 315 -5.28 -11.61 -5.40
N VAL A 316 -4.86 -10.37 -5.66
CA VAL A 316 -5.19 -9.21 -4.85
C VAL A 316 -6.21 -8.36 -5.60
N ARG A 317 -7.38 -8.18 -4.99
CA ARG A 317 -8.46 -7.32 -5.49
C ARG A 317 -8.73 -6.19 -4.51
N ILE A 318 -8.85 -4.97 -5.02
CA ILE A 318 -9.09 -3.77 -4.21
C ILE A 318 -10.29 -3.03 -4.77
N ASP A 319 -11.28 -2.82 -3.92
CA ASP A 319 -12.45 -2.03 -4.24
C ASP A 319 -12.24 -0.59 -3.75
N LEU A 320 -12.12 0.34 -4.71
CA LEU A 320 -11.77 1.75 -4.52
C LEU A 320 -12.96 2.69 -4.53
#